data_AF-A0A358MG84-F1
#
_entry.id   AF-A0A358MG84-F1
#
_cell.length_a   1.000
_cell.length_b   1.000
_cell.length_c   1.000
_cell.angle_alpha   90.00
_cell.angle_beta   90.00
_cell.angle_gamma   90.00
#
_symmetry.space_group_name_H-M   'P 1'
#
loop_
_entity.id
_entity.type
_entity.pdbx_description
1 polymer ?
#
loop_
_entity_poly.entity_id
_entity_poly.type
_entity_poly.pdbx_seq_one_letter_code
_entity_poly.pdbx_strand_id
1 'polypeptide(L)'
;MCAQPMMTDTAHRPELARKAIHGHTCSAGAPFARVTIGSNSYEIADAISEDRLLAFRATGHHAWTALDRQVSDGWIKIAADILLTDPDVLYEFLQTHAIRTALSGNDPCEMDFDTLGTIWSARVFNSGSAEIRFPGEAWKRADLGTKVASERRTRAILTLLAVEVNARCRFEPHITDWAHRIAMGVSVQPVF
;
A
#
# COMPACT_ATOMS: atom_id res chain seq x y z
N MET A 1 -14.61 27.69 54.56
CA MET A 1 -14.64 26.44 53.77
C MET A 1 -15.24 26.76 52.41
N CYS A 2 -14.43 26.80 51.35
CA CYS A 2 -14.88 26.84 49.96
C CYS A 2 -14.11 25.76 49.22
N ALA A 3 -14.82 24.78 48.66
CA ALA A 3 -14.25 23.67 47.91
C ALA A 3 -13.85 24.15 46.51
N GLN A 4 -12.61 23.89 46.11
CA GLN A 4 -12.15 24.06 44.73
C GLN A 4 -12.50 22.80 43.92
N PRO A 5 -13.02 22.93 42.69
CA PRO A 5 -13.23 21.79 41.82
C PRO A 5 -11.90 21.31 41.25
N MET A 6 -11.59 20.02 41.45
CA MET A 6 -10.44 19.38 40.81
C MET A 6 -10.70 19.23 39.31
N MET A 7 -9.86 19.87 38.49
CA MET A 7 -9.69 19.52 37.08
C MET A 7 -9.07 18.12 37.00
N THR A 8 -9.80 17.15 36.47
CA THR A 8 -9.21 15.92 35.95
C THR A 8 -8.52 16.23 34.64
N ASP A 9 -7.23 16.50 34.73
CA ASP A 9 -6.31 16.56 33.59
C ASP A 9 -6.34 15.19 32.89
N THR A 10 -7.06 15.13 31.77
CA THR A 10 -7.08 13.95 30.90
C THR A 10 -5.75 13.95 30.16
N ALA A 11 -4.76 13.28 30.76
CA ALA A 11 -3.44 13.13 30.17
C ALA A 11 -3.57 12.57 28.76
N HIS A 12 -3.35 13.43 27.77
CA HIS A 12 -3.15 13.08 26.38
C HIS A 12 -1.83 12.30 26.34
N ARG A 13 -1.93 10.96 26.42
CA ARG A 13 -0.77 10.10 26.32
C ARG A 13 -0.22 10.27 24.91
N PRO A 14 1.05 10.71 24.75
CA PRO A 14 1.64 10.80 23.42
C PRO A 14 1.63 9.39 22.83
N GLU A 15 1.00 9.27 21.66
CA GLU A 15 1.01 8.09 20.81
C GLU A 15 2.47 7.87 20.39
N LEU A 16 3.22 7.15 21.23
CA LEU A 16 4.51 6.59 20.86
C LEU A 16 4.30 5.90 19.53
N ALA A 17 4.95 6.41 18.48
CA ALA A 17 4.89 5.87 17.14
C ALA A 17 5.13 4.36 17.20
N ARG A 18 4.03 3.61 17.23
CA ARG A 18 4.07 2.15 17.21
C ARG A 18 4.72 1.81 15.87
N LYS A 19 5.81 1.04 15.90
CA LYS A 19 6.31 0.42 14.68
C LYS A 19 5.18 -0.48 14.22
N ALA A 20 4.51 -0.04 13.17
CA ALA A 20 3.30 -0.64 12.65
C ALA A 20 3.59 -2.11 12.31
N ILE A 21 3.09 -3.05 13.12
CA ILE A 21 3.28 -4.49 12.92
C ILE A 21 2.12 -5.01 12.05
N HIS A 22 1.94 -4.42 10.87
CA HIS A 22 0.95 -4.89 9.92
C HIS A 22 1.52 -6.03 9.07
N GLY A 23 0.64 -6.90 8.57
CA GLY A 23 0.96 -7.74 7.42
C GLY A 23 1.52 -9.13 7.75
N HIS A 24 1.77 -9.48 9.02
CA HIS A 24 2.11 -10.85 9.40
C HIS A 24 0.87 -11.69 9.66
N THR A 25 1.01 -13.01 9.47
CA THR A 25 -0.04 -13.98 9.79
C THR A 25 -0.27 -14.04 11.30
N CYS A 26 -1.52 -14.02 11.74
CA CYS A 26 -1.90 -14.11 13.15
C CYS A 26 -3.09 -15.08 13.38
N SER A 27 -3.50 -15.22 14.64
CA SER A 27 -4.75 -15.89 15.01
C SER A 27 -5.79 -14.86 15.40
N ALA A 28 -7.03 -15.05 14.97
CA ALA A 28 -8.13 -14.12 15.23
C ALA A 28 -9.38 -14.85 15.70
N GLY A 29 -10.27 -14.11 16.37
CA GLY A 29 -11.57 -14.59 16.82
C GLY A 29 -12.58 -14.79 15.69
N ALA A 30 -13.86 -14.84 16.06
CA ALA A 30 -14.93 -14.83 15.07
C ALA A 30 -14.97 -13.48 14.33
N PRO A 31 -15.20 -13.45 13.01
CA PRO A 31 -15.39 -12.21 12.30
C PRO A 31 -16.62 -11.46 12.82
N PHE A 32 -16.48 -10.16 13.06
CA PHE A 32 -17.59 -9.31 13.51
C PHE A 32 -18.01 -8.29 12.45
N ALA A 33 -17.16 -8.03 11.46
CA ALA A 33 -17.45 -7.10 10.37
C ALA A 33 -16.91 -7.61 9.03
N ARG A 34 -17.56 -7.16 7.96
CA ARG A 34 -17.12 -7.28 6.58
C ARG A 34 -16.86 -5.88 6.03
N VAL A 35 -15.68 -5.71 5.45
CA VAL A 35 -15.20 -4.46 4.86
C VAL A 35 -15.05 -4.68 3.36
N THR A 36 -15.72 -3.85 2.56
CA THR A 36 -15.62 -3.88 1.09
C THR A 36 -14.88 -2.64 0.60
N ILE A 37 -13.87 -2.86 -0.24
CA ILE A 37 -13.05 -1.81 -0.86
C ILE A 37 -13.02 -2.08 -2.36
N GLY A 38 -13.65 -1.22 -3.15
CA GLY A 38 -13.87 -1.50 -4.58
C GLY A 38 -14.66 -2.81 -4.77
N SER A 39 -14.10 -3.76 -5.51
CA SER A 39 -14.67 -5.10 -5.70
C SER A 39 -14.24 -6.13 -4.65
N ASN A 40 -13.28 -5.79 -3.78
CA ASN A 40 -12.69 -6.73 -2.84
C ASN A 40 -13.42 -6.69 -1.50
N SER A 41 -13.58 -7.86 -0.87
CA SER A 41 -14.28 -8.02 0.41
C SER A 41 -13.39 -8.72 1.42
N TYR A 42 -13.32 -8.15 2.62
CA TYR A 42 -12.48 -8.62 3.72
C TYR A 42 -13.34 -8.85 4.96
N GLU A 43 -13.02 -9.88 5.74
CA GLU A 43 -13.60 -10.11 7.06
C GLU A 43 -12.65 -9.56 8.12
N ILE A 44 -13.20 -8.95 9.18
CA ILE A 44 -12.47 -8.32 10.28
C ILE A 44 -12.83 -9.01 11.60
N ALA A 45 -11.82 -9.28 12.42
CA ALA A 45 -11.93 -9.88 13.74
C ALA A 45 -10.94 -9.24 14.72
N ASP A 46 -11.11 -9.50 16.01
CA ASP A 46 -10.08 -9.19 17.01
C ASP A 46 -8.93 -10.19 16.90
N ALA A 47 -7.69 -9.71 16.96
CA ALA A 47 -6.50 -10.55 17.05
C ALA A 47 -6.39 -11.15 18.47
N ILE A 48 -6.18 -12.47 18.57
CA ILE A 48 -6.19 -13.18 19.86
C ILE A 48 -4.92 -12.91 20.69
N SER A 49 -3.78 -12.82 20.03
CA SER A 49 -2.46 -12.68 20.68
C SER A 49 -1.97 -11.24 20.80
N GLU A 50 -2.73 -10.28 20.30
CA GLU A 50 -2.29 -8.90 20.12
C GLU A 50 -3.32 -7.96 20.75
N ASP A 51 -2.99 -7.42 21.93
CA ASP A 51 -3.94 -6.66 22.76
C ASP A 51 -4.55 -5.50 21.99
N ARG A 52 -5.87 -5.58 21.77
CA ARG A 52 -6.72 -4.60 21.08
C ARG A 52 -6.39 -4.38 19.61
N LEU A 53 -5.63 -5.25 18.97
CA LEU A 53 -5.37 -5.14 17.53
C LEU A 53 -6.41 -5.90 16.72
N LEU A 54 -6.66 -5.40 15.51
CA LEU A 54 -7.54 -6.05 14.56
C LEU A 54 -6.76 -7.06 13.73
N ALA A 55 -7.49 -8.01 13.16
CA ALA A 55 -7.02 -8.88 12.09
C ALA A 55 -8.01 -8.84 10.93
N PHE A 56 -7.51 -9.05 9.72
CA PHE A 56 -8.34 -9.18 8.54
C PHE A 56 -7.96 -10.39 7.70
N ARG A 57 -8.87 -10.81 6.82
CA ARG A 57 -8.60 -11.76 5.75
C ARG A 57 -9.49 -11.47 4.55
N ALA A 58 -9.05 -11.86 3.35
CA ALA A 58 -9.95 -11.87 2.21
C ALA A 58 -11.12 -12.85 2.47
N THR A 59 -12.33 -12.48 2.04
CA THR A 59 -13.52 -13.32 2.25
C THR A 59 -13.32 -14.69 1.60
N GLY A 60 -13.55 -15.77 2.35
CA GLY A 60 -13.33 -17.14 1.87
C GLY A 60 -11.89 -17.66 2.03
N HIS A 61 -10.94 -16.82 2.45
CA HIS A 61 -9.59 -17.27 2.79
C HIS A 61 -9.50 -17.73 4.25
N HIS A 62 -8.50 -18.56 4.54
CA HIS A 62 -8.31 -19.12 5.88
C HIS A 62 -7.35 -18.31 6.76
N ALA A 63 -6.30 -17.74 6.17
CA ALA A 63 -5.24 -17.05 6.90
C ALA A 63 -5.68 -15.64 7.32
N TRP A 64 -5.44 -15.30 8.59
CA TRP A 64 -5.63 -13.96 9.14
C TRP A 64 -4.32 -13.17 9.10
N THR A 65 -4.42 -11.89 8.79
CA THR A 65 -3.32 -10.94 8.76
C THR A 65 -3.56 -9.86 9.81
N ALA A 66 -2.53 -9.58 10.62
CA ALA A 66 -2.61 -8.58 11.68
C ALA A 66 -2.69 -7.15 11.15
N LEU A 67 -3.43 -6.30 11.86
CA LEU A 67 -3.52 -4.87 11.67
C LEU A 67 -3.24 -4.17 13.00
N ASP A 68 -2.22 -3.31 13.03
CA ASP A 68 -1.99 -2.36 14.13
C ASP A 68 -3.02 -1.22 14.09
N ARG A 69 -4.29 -1.59 14.24
CA ARG A 69 -5.45 -0.71 14.29
C ARG A 69 -6.46 -1.20 15.31
N GLN A 70 -7.21 -0.24 15.85
CA GLN A 70 -8.44 -0.43 16.61
C GLN A 70 -9.62 0.11 15.81
N VAL A 71 -10.83 -0.38 16.12
CA VAL A 71 -12.06 0.15 15.51
C VAL A 71 -12.18 1.67 15.70
N SER A 72 -11.71 2.20 16.84
CA SER A 72 -11.69 3.64 17.14
C SER A 72 -10.81 4.48 16.20
N ASP A 73 -9.86 3.86 15.49
CA ASP A 73 -9.01 4.57 14.53
C ASP A 73 -9.78 4.97 13.27
N GLY A 74 -10.94 4.34 13.05
CA GLY A 74 -11.86 4.62 11.96
C GLY A 74 -11.66 3.71 10.75
N TRP A 75 -12.77 3.35 10.12
CA TRP A 75 -12.82 2.38 9.02
C TRP A 75 -12.03 2.79 7.78
N ILE A 76 -11.88 4.09 7.52
CA ILE A 76 -11.07 4.58 6.41
C ILE A 76 -9.60 4.24 6.63
N LYS A 77 -9.07 4.41 7.85
CA LYS A 77 -7.66 4.08 8.16
C LYS A 77 -7.43 2.57 8.09
N ILE A 78 -8.37 1.80 8.65
CA ILE A 78 -8.34 0.33 8.60
C ILE A 78 -8.31 -0.15 7.15
N ALA A 79 -9.20 0.36 6.30
CA ALA A 79 -9.26 0.00 4.89
C ALA A 79 -8.01 0.43 4.10
N ALA A 80 -7.46 1.62 4.38
CA ALA A 80 -6.23 2.08 3.75
C ALA A 80 -5.06 1.15 4.09
N ASP A 81 -4.93 0.71 5.36
CA ASP A 81 -3.88 -0.22 5.74
C ASP A 81 -4.06 -1.60 5.11
N ILE A 82 -5.30 -2.11 5.02
CA ILE A 82 -5.60 -3.35 4.31
C ILE A 82 -5.13 -3.25 2.86
N LEU A 83 -5.47 -2.17 2.14
CA LEU A 83 -4.98 -1.95 0.78
C LEU A 83 -3.45 -1.95 0.72
N LEU A 84 -2.80 -1.27 1.66
CA LEU A 84 -1.34 -1.14 1.68
C LEU A 84 -0.60 -2.43 2.05
N THR A 85 -1.30 -3.48 2.49
CA THR A 85 -0.74 -4.84 2.65
C THR A 85 -0.85 -5.70 1.40
N ASP A 86 -1.67 -5.31 0.42
CA ASP A 86 -1.81 -6.03 -0.84
C ASP A 86 -0.50 -5.92 -1.65
N PRO A 87 0.13 -7.03 -2.05
CA PRO A 87 1.37 -6.98 -2.84
C PRO A 87 1.22 -6.23 -4.16
N ASP A 88 0.02 -6.17 -4.73
CA ASP A 88 -0.24 -5.53 -6.03
C ASP A 88 -0.57 -4.03 -5.90
N VAL A 89 -0.76 -3.50 -4.68
CA VAL A 89 -1.15 -2.10 -4.44
C VAL A 89 -0.20 -1.08 -5.08
N LEU A 90 1.10 -1.37 -5.07
CA LEU A 90 2.10 -0.50 -5.65
C LEU A 90 2.04 -0.53 -7.18
N TYR A 91 1.73 -1.70 -7.77
CA TYR A 91 1.50 -1.81 -9.20
C TYR A 91 0.28 -0.96 -9.62
N GLU A 92 -0.84 -1.08 -8.90
CA GLU A 92 -2.07 -0.29 -9.18
C GLU A 92 -1.85 1.21 -9.04
N PHE A 93 -1.14 1.62 -7.98
CA PHE A 93 -0.73 3.01 -7.78
C PHE A 93 0.08 3.54 -8.98
N LEU A 94 1.11 2.79 -9.41
CA LEU A 94 1.95 3.18 -10.54
C LEU A 94 1.19 3.15 -11.87
N GLN A 95 0.29 2.18 -12.07
CA GLN A 95 -0.59 2.13 -13.23
C GLN A 95 -1.43 3.40 -13.39
N THR A 96 -1.82 4.03 -12.29
CA THR A 96 -2.64 5.25 -12.33
C THR A 96 -1.79 6.54 -12.36
N HIS A 97 -0.63 6.56 -11.70
CA HIS A 97 0.11 7.80 -11.44
C HIS A 97 1.45 7.94 -12.15
N ALA A 98 2.01 6.87 -12.73
CA ALA A 98 3.25 6.98 -13.50
C ALA A 98 2.96 7.59 -14.88
N ILE A 99 3.04 8.91 -14.96
CA ILE A 99 2.78 9.68 -16.18
C ILE A 99 4.06 9.73 -16.98
N ARG A 100 3.97 9.40 -18.27
CA ARG A 100 5.09 9.54 -19.19
C ARG A 100 5.28 11.02 -19.54
N THR A 101 6.43 11.60 -19.24
CA THR A 101 6.65 13.06 -19.36
C THR A 101 7.42 13.47 -20.61
N ALA A 102 8.31 12.63 -21.14
CA ALA A 102 8.99 12.89 -22.41
C ALA A 102 9.56 11.62 -23.06
N LEU A 103 9.82 11.71 -24.36
CA LEU A 103 10.90 10.96 -25.02
C LEU A 103 12.18 11.78 -24.77
N SER A 104 12.75 11.76 -23.57
CA SER A 104 14.07 12.40 -23.44
C SER A 104 15.10 11.49 -24.11
N GLY A 105 15.69 12.00 -25.20
CA GLY A 105 16.75 11.33 -25.93
C GLY A 105 16.34 10.70 -27.26
N ASN A 106 17.34 10.53 -28.12
CA ASN A 106 17.22 9.86 -29.42
C ASN A 106 17.02 8.34 -29.31
N ASP A 107 16.97 7.77 -28.09
CA ASP A 107 16.79 6.33 -27.89
C ASP A 107 15.28 6.00 -27.85
N PRO A 108 14.74 5.33 -28.89
CA PRO A 108 13.34 4.94 -28.91
C PRO A 108 12.98 3.95 -27.80
N CYS A 109 13.95 3.30 -27.14
CA CYS A 109 13.76 2.35 -26.05
C CYS A 109 13.57 3.03 -24.68
N GLU A 110 14.00 4.28 -24.53
CA GLU A 110 13.95 5.04 -23.27
C GLU A 110 12.59 5.72 -23.06
N MET A 111 12.15 5.78 -21.82
CA MET A 111 10.91 6.41 -21.37
C MET A 111 11.14 7.06 -20.02
N ASP A 112 10.72 8.31 -19.87
CA ASP A 112 10.73 9.00 -18.60
C ASP A 112 9.34 9.06 -17.98
N PHE A 113 9.31 8.89 -16.68
CA PHE A 113 8.13 8.92 -15.86
C PHE A 113 8.26 9.97 -14.77
N ASP A 114 7.15 10.65 -14.52
CA ASP A 114 6.90 11.41 -13.31
C ASP A 114 5.73 10.74 -12.58
N THR A 115 6.02 10.25 -11.37
CA THR A 115 5.02 9.76 -10.44
C THR A 115 4.89 10.75 -9.28
N LEU A 116 4.04 11.76 -9.44
CA LEU A 116 3.72 12.78 -8.41
C LEU A 116 4.97 13.50 -7.86
N GLY A 117 5.91 13.85 -8.73
CA GLY A 117 7.19 14.49 -8.40
C GLY A 117 8.36 13.52 -8.27
N THR A 118 8.10 12.20 -8.26
CA THR A 118 9.15 11.17 -8.28
C THR A 118 9.52 10.83 -9.72
N ILE A 119 10.69 11.30 -10.15
CA ILE A 119 11.19 11.07 -11.51
C ILE A 119 11.94 9.74 -11.59
N TRP A 120 11.68 8.96 -12.64
CA TRP A 120 12.41 7.74 -12.95
C TRP A 120 12.37 7.44 -14.45
N SER A 121 13.37 6.74 -14.95
CA SER A 121 13.48 6.39 -16.36
C SER A 121 13.50 4.88 -16.53
N ALA A 122 13.02 4.40 -17.67
CA ALA A 122 13.06 3.00 -18.04
C ALA A 122 13.56 2.81 -19.48
N ARG A 123 14.33 1.76 -19.72
CA ARG A 123 14.69 1.27 -21.05
C ARG A 123 14.05 -0.08 -21.27
N VAL A 124 13.20 -0.18 -22.28
CA VAL A 124 12.45 -1.40 -22.56
C VAL A 124 12.89 -1.97 -23.90
N PHE A 125 13.52 -3.15 -23.86
CA PHE A 125 14.10 -3.79 -25.04
C PHE A 125 13.15 -4.83 -25.65
N ASN A 126 13.28 -5.06 -26.96
CA ASN A 126 12.50 -6.07 -27.68
C ASN A 126 12.81 -7.52 -27.25
N SER A 127 13.95 -7.74 -26.59
CA SER A 127 14.39 -9.05 -26.09
C SER A 127 13.59 -9.57 -24.89
N GLY A 128 12.72 -8.77 -24.29
CA GLY A 128 12.00 -9.11 -23.05
C GLY A 128 12.63 -8.51 -21.79
N SER A 129 13.93 -8.20 -21.80
CA SER A 129 14.58 -7.48 -20.71
C SER A 129 14.22 -5.99 -20.67
N ALA A 130 14.31 -5.39 -19.48
CA ALA A 130 14.15 -3.96 -19.28
C ALA A 130 15.02 -3.47 -18.12
N GLU A 131 15.30 -2.17 -18.14
CA GLU A 131 16.13 -1.50 -17.14
C GLU A 131 15.38 -0.28 -16.59
N ILE A 132 15.64 0.08 -15.35
CA ILE A 132 15.16 1.33 -14.74
C ILE A 132 16.30 2.05 -14.05
N ARG A 133 16.15 3.36 -13.86
CA ARG A 133 16.94 4.12 -12.88
C ARG A 133 16.14 5.26 -12.28
N PHE A 134 16.56 5.67 -11.10
CA PHE A 134 16.26 6.98 -10.55
C PHE A 134 17.39 7.96 -10.88
N PRO A 135 17.14 9.29 -10.82
CA PRO A 135 18.17 10.30 -11.03
C PRO A 135 19.41 10.07 -10.16
N GLY A 136 20.59 10.09 -10.79
CA GLY A 136 21.87 9.87 -10.09
C GLY A 136 22.21 8.40 -9.78
N GLU A 137 21.32 7.46 -10.07
CA GLU A 137 21.55 6.03 -9.88
C GLU A 137 22.02 5.32 -11.17
N ALA A 138 22.67 4.17 -10.99
CA ALA A 138 22.96 3.26 -12.08
C ALA A 138 21.70 2.58 -12.60
N TRP A 139 21.71 2.19 -13.88
CA TRP A 139 20.65 1.37 -14.46
C TRP A 139 20.61 -0.01 -13.81
N LYS A 140 19.44 -0.41 -13.33
CA LYS A 140 19.16 -1.74 -12.75
C LYS A 140 18.31 -2.52 -13.74
N ARG A 141 18.68 -3.78 -13.99
CA ARG A 141 18.07 -4.63 -15.03
C ARG A 141 17.25 -5.76 -14.42
N ALA A 142 16.09 -6.03 -15.02
CA ALA A 142 15.38 -7.29 -14.86
C ALA A 142 15.13 -7.95 -16.21
N ASP A 143 15.08 -9.28 -16.19
CA ASP A 143 14.53 -10.06 -17.28
C ASP A 143 13.10 -10.46 -16.93
N LEU A 144 12.14 -9.88 -17.64
CA LEU A 144 10.72 -10.19 -17.47
C LEU A 144 10.29 -11.34 -18.39
N GLY A 145 11.14 -11.74 -19.35
CA GLY A 145 10.78 -12.67 -20.41
C GLY A 145 9.82 -12.06 -21.45
N THR A 146 9.58 -12.80 -22.53
CA THR A 146 8.80 -12.35 -23.70
C THR A 146 7.30 -12.58 -23.57
N LYS A 147 6.86 -13.33 -22.55
CA LYS A 147 5.44 -13.58 -22.26
C LYS A 147 4.78 -12.47 -21.44
N VAL A 148 5.56 -11.54 -20.91
CA VAL A 148 5.06 -10.39 -20.16
C VAL A 148 4.40 -9.39 -21.12
N ALA A 149 3.44 -8.61 -20.59
CA ALA A 149 2.62 -7.64 -21.32
C ALA A 149 3.38 -6.95 -22.46
N SER A 150 2.78 -6.90 -23.65
CA SER A 150 3.38 -6.26 -24.83
C SER A 150 3.55 -4.75 -24.65
N GLU A 151 2.76 -4.15 -23.76
CA GLU A 151 2.79 -2.72 -23.48
C GLU A 151 4.07 -2.30 -22.73
N ARG A 152 4.81 -1.37 -23.33
CA ARG A 152 6.10 -0.90 -22.79
C ARG A 152 5.98 -0.28 -21.40
N ARG A 153 4.92 0.49 -21.14
CA ARG A 153 4.68 1.12 -19.83
C ARG A 153 4.50 0.07 -18.73
N THR A 154 3.66 -0.92 -18.98
CA THR A 154 3.44 -2.04 -18.05
C THR A 154 4.76 -2.78 -17.77
N ARG A 155 5.57 -3.05 -18.80
CA ARG A 155 6.91 -3.65 -18.61
C ARG A 155 7.85 -2.78 -17.77
N ALA A 156 7.84 -1.46 -17.97
CA ALA A 156 8.65 -0.54 -17.16
C ALA A 156 8.26 -0.59 -15.67
N ILE A 157 6.95 -0.56 -15.37
CA ILE A 157 6.43 -0.67 -14.00
C ILE A 157 6.85 -2.01 -13.39
N LEU A 158 6.61 -3.13 -14.08
CA LEU A 158 6.99 -4.46 -13.59
C LEU A 158 8.51 -4.59 -13.37
N THR A 159 9.32 -3.95 -14.21
CA THR A 159 10.78 -3.91 -14.04
C THR A 159 11.15 -3.17 -12.76
N LEU A 160 10.52 -2.03 -12.50
CA LEU A 160 10.74 -1.27 -11.26
C LEU A 160 10.43 -2.13 -10.04
N LEU A 161 9.28 -2.80 -10.03
CA LEU A 161 8.86 -3.68 -8.94
C LEU A 161 9.82 -4.87 -8.76
N ALA A 162 10.40 -5.39 -9.84
CA ALA A 162 11.31 -6.51 -9.79
C ALA A 162 12.71 -6.16 -9.26
N VAL A 163 13.21 -4.94 -9.51
CA VAL A 163 14.60 -4.57 -9.17
C VAL A 163 14.72 -3.70 -7.92
N GLU A 164 13.67 -3.02 -7.50
CA GLU A 164 13.69 -2.10 -6.37
C GLU A 164 12.99 -2.73 -5.15
N VAL A 165 13.77 -3.38 -4.29
CA VAL A 165 13.30 -4.12 -3.09
C VAL A 165 12.38 -3.28 -2.19
N ASN A 166 12.65 -1.98 -2.07
CA ASN A 166 11.86 -1.05 -1.25
C ASN A 166 11.17 0.02 -2.12
N ALA A 167 10.67 -0.37 -3.30
CA ALA A 167 10.06 0.55 -4.26
C ALA A 167 9.00 1.46 -3.64
N ARG A 168 8.18 0.94 -2.73
CA ARG A 168 7.15 1.71 -2.02
C ARG A 168 7.71 2.97 -1.34
N CYS A 169 8.86 2.86 -0.66
CA CYS A 169 9.47 3.97 0.06
C CYS A 169 9.82 5.16 -0.87
N ARG A 170 10.03 4.91 -2.17
CA ARG A 170 10.30 5.97 -3.15
C ARG A 170 9.08 6.83 -3.44
N PHE A 171 7.88 6.32 -3.17
CA PHE A 171 6.61 6.98 -3.51
C PHE A 171 5.80 7.38 -2.28
N GLU A 172 6.37 7.26 -1.08
CA GLU A 172 5.78 7.86 0.12
C GLU A 172 5.97 9.38 0.10
N PRO A 173 5.01 10.18 0.61
CA PRO A 173 3.74 9.75 1.22
C PRO A 173 2.61 9.47 0.20
N HIS A 174 2.85 9.67 -1.09
CA HIS A 174 1.81 9.70 -2.12
C HIS A 174 1.01 8.41 -2.25
N ILE A 175 1.64 7.25 -2.10
CA ILE A 175 0.94 5.97 -2.11
C ILE A 175 0.04 5.80 -0.88
N THR A 176 0.50 6.22 0.31
CA THR A 176 -0.32 6.21 1.53
C THR A 176 -1.52 7.16 1.38
N ASP A 177 -1.31 8.36 0.87
CA ASP A 177 -2.39 9.32 0.61
C ASP A 177 -3.38 8.80 -0.44
N TRP A 178 -2.88 8.11 -1.47
CA TRP A 178 -3.72 7.49 -2.48
C TRP A 178 -4.56 6.35 -1.90
N ALA A 179 -3.96 5.43 -1.14
CA ALA A 179 -4.69 4.35 -0.48
C ALA A 179 -5.77 4.90 0.46
N HIS A 180 -5.48 5.97 1.20
CA HIS A 180 -6.48 6.70 1.98
C HIS A 180 -7.64 7.22 1.13
N ARG A 181 -7.36 7.80 -0.04
CA ARG A 181 -8.41 8.29 -0.95
C ARG A 181 -9.28 7.15 -1.48
N ILE A 182 -8.69 6.02 -1.86
CA ILE A 182 -9.45 4.83 -2.29
C ILE A 182 -10.33 4.30 -1.13
N ALA A 183 -9.77 4.23 0.06
CA ALA A 183 -10.46 3.78 1.28
C ALA A 183 -11.62 4.68 1.71
N MET A 184 -11.76 5.91 1.20
CA MET A 184 -12.95 6.74 1.45
C MET A 184 -14.23 6.10 0.90
N GLY A 185 -14.13 5.23 -0.11
CA GLY A 185 -15.26 4.47 -0.66
C GLY A 185 -15.59 3.18 0.11
N VAL A 186 -15.03 2.98 1.29
CA VAL A 186 -15.23 1.75 2.08
C VAL A 186 -16.68 1.56 2.49
N SER A 187 -17.19 0.34 2.33
CA SER A 187 -18.46 -0.09 2.91
C SER A 187 -18.20 -1.08 4.04
N VAL A 188 -18.95 -0.96 5.14
CA VAL A 188 -18.80 -1.81 6.32
C VAL A 188 -20.15 -2.42 6.69
N GLN A 189 -20.17 -3.73 6.86
CA GLN A 189 -21.35 -4.49 7.22
C GLN A 189 -21.05 -5.36 8.45
N PRO A 190 -21.92 -5.43 9.45
CA PRO A 190 -21.75 -6.39 10.54
C PRO A 190 -21.93 -7.83 10.03
N VAL A 191 -21.18 -8.75 10.63
CA VAL A 191 -21.36 -10.20 10.43
C VAL A 191 -22.08 -10.73 11.65
N PHE A 192 -23.34 -11.14 11.48
CA PHE A 192 -24.19 -11.76 12.50
C PHE A 192 -24.42 -13.23 12.17
#